data_AF-A0A9E5HTG9-F1
#
_entry.id   AF-A0A9E5HTG9-F1
#
_cell.length_a   1.000
_cell.length_b   1.000
_cell.length_c   1.000
_cell.angle_alpha   90.00
_cell.angle_beta   90.00
_cell.angle_gamma   90.00
#
_symmetry.space_group_name_H-M   'P 1'
#
loop_
_entity.id
_entity.type
_entity.pdbx_description
1 polymer ?
#
loop_
_entity_poly.entity_id
_entity_poly.type
_entity_poly.pdbx_seq_one_letter_code
_entity_poly.pdbx_strand_id
1 'polypeptide(L)'
;TIAILRDRGVTVDVIKEPAKPSMRDLDYVASYVNHYICNGAIVLAEFGDKDSDQRAAAYMHAAYPNREVIQINFDALGELGGSIHCATQQLTTQGN
;
A
#
# COMPACT_ATOMS: atom_id res chain seq x y z
N THR A 1 -10.60 10.30 -13.19
CA THR A 1 -11.48 10.19 -12.01
C THR A 1 -11.97 8.76 -11.89
N ILE A 2 -12.55 8.36 -10.75
CA ILE A 2 -13.16 7.03 -10.58
C ILE A 2 -14.20 6.75 -11.69
N ALA A 3 -14.96 7.77 -12.10
CA ALA A 3 -15.92 7.66 -13.20
C ALA A 3 -15.26 7.19 -14.50
N ILE A 4 -14.11 7.77 -14.90
CA ILE A 4 -13.38 7.36 -16.11
C ILE A 4 -12.95 5.89 -16.05
N LEU A 5 -12.52 5.41 -14.88
CA LEU A 5 -12.12 4.00 -14.73
C LEU A 5 -13.32 3.06 -14.86
N ARG A 6 -14.44 3.42 -14.21
CA ARG A 6 -15.68 2.64 -14.28
C ARG A 6 -16.27 2.62 -15.69
N ASP A 7 -16.24 3.74 -16.41
CA ASP A 7 -16.70 3.83 -17.81
C ASP A 7 -15.86 2.92 -18.74
N ARG A 8 -14.62 2.63 -18.38
CA ARG A 8 -13.75 1.67 -19.08
C ARG A 8 -13.92 0.21 -18.63
N GLY A 9 -14.92 -0.07 -17.79
CA GLY A 9 -15.20 -1.41 -17.28
C GLY A 9 -14.24 -1.89 -16.18
N VAL A 10 -13.49 -0.98 -15.56
CA VAL A 10 -12.59 -1.32 -14.44
C VAL A 10 -13.39 -1.31 -13.13
N THR A 11 -13.32 -2.41 -12.38
CA THR A 11 -13.81 -2.45 -10.98
C THR A 11 -12.88 -1.60 -10.11
N VAL A 12 -13.46 -0.70 -9.32
CA VAL A 12 -12.69 0.24 -8.49
C VAL A 12 -13.13 0.15 -7.04
N ASP A 13 -12.21 -0.30 -6.20
CA ASP A 13 -12.27 -0.20 -4.74
C ASP A 13 -11.48 1.03 -4.27
N VAL A 14 -12.02 1.74 -3.28
CA VAL A 14 -11.41 2.97 -2.75
C VAL A 14 -10.87 2.70 -1.35
N ILE A 15 -9.55 2.74 -1.23
CA ILE A 15 -8.86 2.73 0.05
C ILE A 15 -8.69 4.17 0.49
N LYS A 16 -9.25 4.52 1.65
CA LYS A 16 -9.06 5.85 2.24
C LYS A 16 -7.66 5.95 2.83
N GLU A 17 -7.07 7.12 2.74
CA GLU A 17 -5.85 7.49 3.45
C GLU A 17 -6.05 7.36 4.97
N PRO A 18 -4.97 7.15 5.75
CA PRO A 18 -5.06 7.13 7.20
C PRO A 18 -5.60 8.46 7.71
N ALA A 19 -6.56 8.40 8.63
CA ALA A 19 -7.16 9.59 9.21
C ALA A 19 -6.30 10.20 10.30
N LYS A 20 -5.53 9.37 11.01
CA LYS A 20 -4.70 9.77 12.15
C LYS A 20 -3.31 9.12 12.10
N PRO A 21 -2.49 9.41 11.08
CA PRO A 21 -1.14 8.87 11.03
C PRO A 21 -0.32 9.32 12.24
N SER A 22 0.59 8.45 12.69
CA SER A 22 1.60 8.69 13.73
C SER A 22 2.47 9.90 13.41
N MET A 23 2.85 10.06 12.14
CA MET A 23 3.64 11.16 11.61
C MET A 23 2.77 12.15 10.81
N ARG A 24 3.10 13.45 10.91
CA ARG A 24 2.33 14.55 10.29
C ARG A 24 3.21 15.58 9.58
N ASP A 25 4.44 15.21 9.21
CA ASP A 25 5.31 16.11 8.45
C ASP A 25 4.67 16.44 7.09
N LEU A 26 4.90 17.64 6.57
CA LEU A 26 4.33 18.09 5.29
C LEU A 26 4.92 17.33 4.09
N ASP A 27 6.14 16.81 4.23
CA ASP A 27 6.78 15.96 3.22
C ASP A 27 6.36 14.48 3.33
N TYR A 28 5.50 14.15 4.30
CA TYR A 28 5.03 12.80 4.56
C TYR A 28 3.75 12.48 3.77
N VAL A 29 3.87 11.64 2.74
CA VAL A 29 2.71 11.17 1.96
C VAL A 29 2.24 9.82 2.49
N ALA A 30 1.28 9.85 3.40
CA ALA A 30 0.70 8.64 3.99
C ALA A 30 -0.28 7.97 3.00
N SER A 31 0.18 6.97 2.25
CA SER A 31 -0.67 6.28 1.26
C SER A 31 -0.45 4.77 1.20
N TYR A 32 -1.55 4.02 1.35
CA TYR A 32 -1.56 2.56 1.23
C TYR A 32 -1.39 2.04 -0.20
N VAL A 33 -1.51 2.89 -1.23
CA VAL A 33 -1.30 2.48 -2.62
C VAL A 33 0.16 2.18 -2.92
N ASN A 34 1.09 2.69 -2.09
CA ASN A 34 2.53 2.56 -2.27
C ASN A 34 3.07 1.30 -1.58
N HIS A 35 2.40 0.16 -1.81
CA HIS A 35 2.78 -1.15 -1.32
C HIS A 35 3.72 -1.86 -2.30
N TYR A 36 4.38 -2.92 -1.85
CA TYR A 36 5.20 -3.78 -2.69
C TYR A 36 4.64 -5.19 -2.74
N ILE A 37 4.51 -5.77 -3.94
CA ILE A 37 4.05 -7.14 -4.16
C ILE A 37 5.26 -7.99 -4.55
N CYS A 38 5.59 -8.99 -3.73
CA CYS A 38 6.66 -9.95 -3.98
C CYS A 38 6.11 -11.37 -4.06
N ASN A 39 6.96 -12.36 -4.33
CA ASN A 39 6.54 -13.76 -4.41
C ASN A 39 5.83 -14.19 -3.12
N GLY A 40 4.53 -14.50 -3.22
CA GLY A 40 3.73 -14.98 -2.10
C GLY A 40 3.29 -13.94 -1.07
N ALA A 41 3.71 -12.67 -1.17
CA ALA A 41 3.37 -11.66 -0.16
C ALA A 41 3.17 -10.24 -0.72
N ILE A 42 2.59 -9.39 0.12
CA ILE A 42 2.40 -7.95 -0.06
C ILE A 42 2.96 -7.25 1.17
N VAL A 43 3.92 -6.36 0.97
CA VAL A 43 4.44 -5.48 2.03
C VAL A 43 3.65 -4.18 1.98
N LEU A 44 2.91 -3.90 3.05
CA LEU A 44 2.02 -2.77 3.20
C LEU A 44 2.52 -1.86 4.34
N ALA A 45 2.37 -0.55 4.18
CA ALA A 45 2.69 0.39 5.24
C ALA A 45 1.68 0.31 6.40
N GLU A 46 2.18 0.44 7.63
CA GLU A 46 1.42 0.70 8.85
C GLU A 46 1.75 2.13 9.31
N PHE A 47 0.74 2.98 9.38
CA PHE A 47 0.89 4.41 9.71
C PHE A 47 0.48 4.73 11.15
N GLY A 48 0.24 3.71 11.99
CA GLY A 48 -0.18 3.87 13.39
C GLY A 48 -1.67 4.22 13.57
N ASP A 49 -2.43 4.36 12.48
CA ASP A 49 -3.88 4.46 12.50
C ASP A 49 -4.48 3.06 12.37
N LYS A 50 -4.54 2.34 13.49
CA LYS A 50 -4.93 0.92 13.55
C LYS A 50 -6.19 0.58 12.75
N ASP A 51 -7.23 1.42 12.80
CA ASP A 51 -8.48 1.17 12.08
C ASP A 51 -8.32 1.35 10.57
N SER A 52 -7.52 2.32 10.13
CA SER A 52 -7.22 2.52 8.71
C SER A 52 -6.24 1.47 8.19
N ASP A 53 -5.23 1.12 8.97
CA ASP A 53 -4.23 0.10 8.67
C ASP A 53 -4.89 -1.28 8.48
N GLN A 54 -5.79 -1.67 9.40
CA GLN A 54 -6.53 -2.93 9.30
C GLN A 54 -7.46 -2.97 8.09
N ARG A 55 -8.15 -1.86 7.78
CA ARG A 55 -9.01 -1.79 6.59
C ARG A 55 -8.20 -1.92 5.31
N ALA A 56 -7.06 -1.22 5.21
CA ALA A 56 -6.18 -1.32 4.06
C ALA A 56 -5.66 -2.75 3.86
N ALA A 57 -5.22 -3.41 4.95
CA ALA A 57 -4.80 -4.80 4.91
C ALA A 57 -5.92 -5.75 4.45
N ALA A 58 -7.15 -5.56 4.93
CA ALA A 58 -8.30 -6.34 4.51
C ALA A 58 -8.61 -6.19 3.01
N TYR A 59 -8.51 -4.97 2.46
CA TYR A 59 -8.65 -4.76 1.01
C TYR A 59 -7.57 -5.49 0.22
N MET A 60 -6.30 -5.42 0.65
CA MET A 60 -5.20 -6.10 -0.02
C MET A 60 -5.37 -7.63 0.02
N HIS A 61 -5.79 -8.17 1.16
CA HIS A 61 -6.06 -9.60 1.29
C HIS A 61 -7.20 -10.05 0.37
N ALA A 62 -8.28 -9.27 0.26
CA ALA A 62 -9.38 -9.57 -0.65
C ALA A 62 -8.95 -9.51 -2.13
N ALA A 63 -8.08 -8.55 -2.49
CA ALA A 63 -7.57 -8.40 -3.85
C ALA A 63 -6.55 -9.49 -4.24
N TYR A 64 -5.80 -10.02 -3.27
CA TYR A 64 -4.73 -11.01 -3.49
C TYR A 64 -4.84 -12.19 -2.50
N PRO A 65 -5.88 -13.03 -2.62
CA PRO A 65 -6.21 -14.05 -1.62
C PRO A 65 -5.14 -15.11 -1.39
N ASN A 66 -4.20 -15.27 -2.32
CA ASN A 66 -3.09 -16.24 -2.24
C ASN A 66 -1.77 -15.59 -1.80
N ARG A 67 -1.81 -14.36 -1.26
CA ARG A 67 -0.62 -13.65 -0.79
C ARG A 67 -0.80 -13.25 0.67
N GLU A 68 0.27 -13.40 1.44
CA GLU A 68 0.34 -12.90 2.82
C GLU A 68 0.47 -11.37 2.81
N VAL A 69 -0.35 -10.68 3.60
CA VAL A 69 -0.24 -9.23 3.78
C VAL A 69 0.61 -8.96 5.03
N ILE A 70 1.81 -8.43 4.81
CA ILE A 70 2.77 -8.10 5.87
C ILE A 70 2.76 -6.58 6.04
N GLN A 71 2.33 -6.11 7.21
CA GLN A 71 2.37 -4.70 7.56
C GLN A 71 3.69 -4.35 8.24
N ILE A 72 4.29 -3.23 7.85
CA ILE A 72 5.52 -2.73 8.46
C ILE A 72 5.32 -1.29 8.94
N ASN A 73 5.78 -1.00 10.16
CA ASN A 73 5.80 0.38 10.65
C ASN A 73 6.59 1.25 9.65
N PHE A 74 5.92 2.29 9.16
CA PHE A 74 6.42 3.10 8.08
C PHE A 74 7.23 4.32 8.55
N ASP A 75 7.19 4.66 9.84
CA ASP A 75 7.71 5.93 10.36
C ASP A 75 9.18 6.16 9.93
N ALA A 76 10.03 5.14 10.08
CA ALA A 76 11.45 5.23 9.72
C ALA A 76 11.72 5.44 8.21
N LEU A 77 10.85 4.94 7.32
CA LEU A 77 10.98 5.17 5.87
C LEU A 77 10.39 6.52 5.47
N GLY A 78 9.29 6.91 6.11
CA GLY A 78 8.61 8.18 5.85
C GLY A 78 9.47 9.41 6.15
N GLU A 79 10.38 9.33 7.12
CA GLU A 79 11.35 10.40 7.42
C GLU A 79 12.27 10.73 6.22
N LEU A 80 12.44 9.81 5.26
CA LEU A 80 13.34 9.99 4.12
C LEU A 80 12.60 10.49 2.85
N GLY A 81 11.32 10.85 2.97
CA GLY A 81 10.52 11.38 1.86
C GLY A 81 10.16 10.36 0.77
N GLY A 82 10.41 9.07 1.00
CA GLY A 82 10.07 7.97 0.10
C GLY A 82 9.09 6.99 0.74
N SER A 83 8.59 6.02 -0.04
CA SER A 83 7.75 4.92 0.46
C SER A 83 8.22 3.55 -0.03
N ILE A 84 7.63 2.47 0.47
CA ILE A 84 8.04 1.07 0.24
C ILE A 84 8.22 0.77 -1.25
N HIS A 85 7.23 1.09 -2.10
CA HIS A 85 7.34 0.86 -3.55
C HIS A 85 8.54 1.60 -4.14
N CYS A 86 8.73 2.87 -3.77
CA CYS A 86 9.83 3.72 -4.26
C CYS A 86 11.22 3.19 -3.87
N ALA A 87 11.31 2.50 -2.74
CA ALA A 87 12.55 1.91 -2.23
C ALA A 87 12.84 0.51 -2.81
N THR A 88 11.94 -0.03 -3.64
CA THR A 88 12.04 -1.39 -4.19
C THR A 88 12.07 -1.40 -5.71
N GLN A 89 12.73 -2.40 -6.29
CA GLN A 89 12.67 -2.67 -7.72
C GLN A 89 12.52 -4.18 -7.92
N GLN A 90 11.41 -4.61 -8.52
CA GLN A 90 11.23 -6.02 -8.84
C GLN A 90 12.14 -6.42 -10.01
N LEU A 91 12.84 -7.55 -9.84
CA LEU A 91 13.52 -8.26 -10.90
C LEU A 91 12.77 -9.58 -11.12
N THR A 92 12.22 -9.75 -12.31
CA THR A 92 11.56 -11.00 -12.67
C THR A 92 12.61 -12.08 -12.90
N THR A 93 12.32 -13.31 -12.48
CA THR A 93 13.12 -14.47 -12.90
C THR A 93 13.17 -14.48 -14.43
N GLN A 94 14.38 -14.47 -15.01
CA GLN A 94 14.50 -14.75 -16.43
C GLN A 94 14.15 -16.22 -16.64
N GLY A 95 13.15 -16.48 -17.48
CA GLY A 95 12.87 -17.83 -17.93
C GLY A 95 14.05 -18.33 -18.75
N ASN A 96 14.68 -19.41 -18.30
CA ASN A 96 15.57 -20.21 -19.15
C ASN A 96 14.74 -21.11 -20.07
#